data_AF-A0A8R7P7N8-F1
#
_entry.id   AF-A0A8R7P7N8-F1
#
_cell.length_a   1.000
_cell.length_b   1.000
_cell.length_c   1.000
_cell.angle_alpha   90.00
_cell.angle_beta   90.00
_cell.angle_gamma   90.00
#
_symmetry.space_group_name_H-M   'P 1'
#
loop_
_entity.id
_entity.type
_entity.pdbx_description
1 polymer ?
#
loop_
_entity_poly.entity_id
_entity_poly.type
_entity_poly.pdbx_seq_one_letter_code
_entity_poly.pdbx_strand_id
1 'polypeptide(L)'
;MDHAADAQRTDLMTITRHALNEQGRHPESRGDFTILLSHIVLGCKFVASAVNKAGLAKLIGLAGETNVQGEEQKKLDVLSNEVFVKALVSSGRTCVLVSEENEAAIFVDAPLRGKYCVCFDPLDGSSNIDCGVSIGTVWLLLLCFSEQSCCLLTASVHRSKAKARPRITYCHLIGVSPFCRSSGST
;
A
#
# COMPACT_ATOMS: atom_id res chain seq x y z
N MET A 1 19.21 1.84 26.45
CA MET A 1 19.37 2.43 25.10
C MET A 1 20.30 3.59 25.26
N ASP A 2 21.45 3.55 24.59
CA ASP A 2 22.60 4.42 24.86
C ASP A 2 22.45 5.73 24.07
N HIS A 3 21.80 6.73 24.68
CA HIS A 3 21.41 7.98 24.01
C HIS A 3 22.59 8.85 23.54
N ALA A 4 23.81 8.60 24.04
CA ALA A 4 25.01 9.34 23.65
C ALA A 4 25.52 8.96 22.25
N ALA A 5 25.32 7.72 21.80
CA ALA A 5 25.76 7.26 20.49
C ALA A 5 24.90 7.79 19.33
N ASP A 6 23.62 8.07 19.59
CA ASP A 6 22.68 8.56 18.56
C ASP A 6 22.89 10.05 18.21
N ALA A 7 23.42 10.85 19.15
CA ALA A 7 23.65 12.28 18.95
C ALA A 7 24.77 12.60 17.94
N GLN A 8 25.64 11.64 17.62
CA GLN A 8 26.75 11.79 16.67
C GLN A 8 26.54 11.02 15.36
N ARG A 9 25.37 10.40 15.15
CA ARG A 9 25.10 9.60 13.96
C ARG A 9 24.84 10.50 12.75
N THR A 10 25.89 10.82 12.02
CA THR A 10 25.84 11.61 10.78
C THR A 10 25.55 10.77 9.54
N ASP A 11 25.78 9.46 9.59
CA ASP A 11 25.47 8.54 8.49
C ASP A 11 23.99 8.17 8.49
N LEU A 12 23.20 8.92 7.71
CA LEU A 12 21.77 8.71 7.56
C LEU A 12 21.50 7.58 6.55
N MET A 13 20.80 6.54 7.02
CA MET A 13 20.33 5.44 6.17
C MET A 13 18.87 5.67 5.79
N THR A 14 18.63 6.09 4.56
CA THR A 14 17.26 6.21 4.02
C THR A 14 16.76 4.85 3.54
N ILE A 15 15.43 4.68 3.44
CA ILE A 15 14.82 3.48 2.84
C ILE A 15 15.37 3.25 1.43
N THR A 16 15.49 4.32 0.63
CA THR A 16 16.03 4.22 -0.73
C THR A 16 17.48 3.76 -0.74
N ARG A 17 18.33 4.28 0.15
CA ARG A 17 19.73 3.84 0.27
C ARG A 17 19.82 2.38 0.71
N HIS A 18 19.02 1.99 1.70
CA HIS A 18 18.96 0.60 2.13
C HIS A 18 18.53 -0.34 0.99
N ALA A 19 17.47 0.01 0.26
CA ALA A 19 16.97 -0.77 -0.87
C ALA A 19 18.00 -0.88 -2.02
N LEU A 20 18.71 0.20 -2.33
CA LEU A 20 19.78 0.18 -3.34
C LEU A 20 20.99 -0.67 -2.90
N ASN A 21 21.36 -0.61 -1.62
CA ASN A 21 22.42 -1.45 -1.07
C ASN A 21 22.04 -2.93 -1.16
N GLU A 22 20.81 -3.29 -0.78
CA GLU A 22 20.32 -4.67 -0.90
C GLU A 22 20.24 -5.11 -2.36
N GLN A 23 19.77 -4.26 -3.27
CA GLN A 23 19.79 -4.55 -4.70
C GLN A 23 21.20 -4.86 -5.21
N GLY A 24 22.22 -4.11 -4.76
CA GLY A 24 23.61 -4.35 -5.15
C GLY A 24 24.17 -5.70 -4.70
N ARG A 25 23.55 -6.35 -3.70
CA ARG A 25 23.92 -7.69 -3.22
C ARG A 25 23.32 -8.81 -4.08
N HIS A 26 22.35 -8.48 -4.95
CA HIS A 26 21.59 -9.42 -5.78
C HIS A 26 21.76 -9.07 -7.27
N PRO A 27 22.72 -9.69 -7.99
CA PRO A 27 23.01 -9.39 -9.40
C PRO A 27 21.81 -9.57 -10.35
N GLU A 28 20.86 -10.43 -9.99
CA GLU A 28 19.62 -10.71 -10.71
C GLU A 28 18.56 -9.61 -10.56
N SER A 29 18.72 -8.70 -9.58
CA SER A 29 17.74 -7.68 -9.26
C SER A 29 17.81 -6.50 -10.23
N ARG A 30 16.73 -6.27 -10.97
CA ARG A 30 16.63 -5.21 -11.99
C ARG A 30 16.18 -3.85 -11.44
N GLY A 31 15.99 -3.73 -10.13
CA GLY A 31 15.54 -2.49 -9.47
C GLY A 31 14.04 -2.21 -9.57
N ASP A 32 13.25 -3.13 -10.14
CA ASP A 32 11.79 -3.02 -10.21
C ASP A 32 11.17 -2.82 -8.81
N PHE A 33 11.64 -3.59 -7.81
CA PHE A 33 11.21 -3.45 -6.42
C PHE A 33 11.61 -2.10 -5.80
N THR A 34 12.84 -1.64 -6.02
CA THR A 34 13.34 -0.37 -5.46
C THR A 34 12.52 0.82 -5.95
N ILE A 35 12.14 0.82 -7.23
CA ILE A 35 11.27 1.84 -7.83
C ILE A 35 9.89 1.79 -7.19
N LEU A 36 9.31 0.60 -7.07
CA LEU A 36 7.98 0.40 -6.47
C LEU A 36 7.94 0.84 -5.00
N LEU A 37 8.92 0.42 -4.21
CA LEU A 37 9.09 0.79 -2.81
C LEU A 37 9.17 2.32 -2.64
N SER A 38 9.89 3.00 -3.53
CA SER A 38 10.02 4.47 -3.49
C SER A 38 8.67 5.18 -3.70
N HIS A 39 7.81 4.64 -4.57
CA HIS A 39 6.46 5.17 -4.79
C HIS A 39 5.52 4.91 -3.61
N ILE A 40 5.70 3.79 -2.92
CA ILE A 40 4.92 3.48 -1.73
C ILE A 40 5.32 4.41 -0.57
N VAL A 41 6.61 4.63 -0.37
CA VAL A 41 7.10 5.62 0.60
C VAL A 41 6.58 7.02 0.29
N LEU A 42 6.47 7.40 -1.00
CA LEU A 42 5.87 8.67 -1.41
C LEU A 42 4.40 8.76 -0.99
N GLY A 43 3.61 7.71 -1.24
CA GLY A 43 2.22 7.61 -0.80
C GLY A 43 2.08 7.77 0.71
N CYS A 44 2.88 7.02 1.49
CA CYS A 44 2.87 7.11 2.96
C CYS A 44 3.21 8.52 3.46
N LYS A 45 4.20 9.19 2.87
CA LYS A 45 4.57 10.58 3.23
C LYS A 45 3.43 11.56 2.95
N PHE A 46 2.74 11.38 1.81
CA PHE A 46 1.60 12.23 1.47
C PHE A 46 0.46 12.03 2.46
N VAL A 47 0.05 10.78 2.71
CA VAL A 47 -1.04 10.45 3.64
C VAL A 47 -0.73 10.95 5.05
N ALA A 48 0.48 10.73 5.54
CA ALA A 48 0.91 11.26 6.85
C ALA A 48 0.81 12.80 6.90
N SER A 49 1.20 13.50 5.83
CA SER A 49 1.05 14.96 5.76
C SER A 49 -0.42 15.39 5.74
N ALA A 50 -1.28 14.69 5.00
CA ALA A 50 -2.71 14.98 4.91
C ALA A 50 -3.41 14.79 6.26
N VAL A 51 -3.14 13.69 6.95
CA VAL A 51 -3.66 13.39 8.30
C VAL A 51 -3.22 14.46 9.30
N ASN A 52 -1.94 14.82 9.31
CA ASN A 52 -1.43 15.85 10.23
C ASN A 52 -2.08 17.21 9.98
N LYS A 53 -2.38 17.56 8.72
CA LYS A 53 -3.05 18.81 8.37
C LYS A 53 -4.54 18.79 8.69
N ALA A 54 -5.21 17.65 8.53
CA ALA A 54 -6.61 17.48 8.92
C ALA A 54 -6.80 17.76 10.41
N GLY A 55 -5.90 17.26 11.26
CA GLY A 55 -5.89 17.59 12.69
C GLY A 55 -5.81 19.11 12.97
N LEU A 56 -4.98 19.84 12.22
CA LEU A 56 -4.85 21.30 12.35
C LEU A 56 -6.08 22.06 11.83
N ALA A 57 -6.64 21.64 10.69
CA ALA A 57 -7.83 22.25 10.11
C ALA A 57 -9.05 22.12 11.05
N LYS A 58 -9.18 20.99 11.76
CA LYS A 58 -10.19 20.81 12.82
C LYS A 58 -10.00 21.75 14.00
N LEU A 59 -8.76 21.92 14.48
CA LEU A 59 -8.44 22.84 15.58
C LEU A 59 -8.82 24.29 15.23
N ILE A 60 -8.66 24.69 13.97
CA ILE A 60 -9.04 26.01 13.46
C ILE A 60 -10.56 26.09 13.22
N GLY A 61 -11.18 25.04 12.69
CA GLY A 61 -12.62 24.95 12.39
C GLY A 61 -13.53 24.94 13.64
N LEU A 62 -13.03 24.45 14.78
CA LEU A 62 -13.67 24.59 16.09
C LEU A 62 -13.97 26.06 16.48
N ALA A 63 -13.35 27.04 15.82
CA ALA A 63 -13.62 28.46 16.01
C ALA A 63 -14.83 29.00 15.19
N GLY A 64 -15.53 28.19 14.38
CA GLY A 64 -16.69 28.71 13.64
C GLY A 64 -17.52 27.78 12.75
N GLU A 65 -17.07 26.56 12.42
CA GLU A 65 -17.83 25.64 11.56
C GLU A 65 -17.86 24.20 12.11
N THR A 66 -19.07 23.68 12.32
CA THR A 66 -19.31 22.31 12.78
C THR A 66 -19.16 21.35 11.59
N ASN A 67 -17.94 20.85 11.36
CA ASN A 67 -17.72 19.76 10.40
C ASN A 67 -18.49 18.51 10.90
N VAL A 68 -19.35 17.92 10.06
CA VAL A 68 -20.12 16.73 10.43
C VAL A 68 -19.15 15.55 10.62
N GLN A 69 -19.17 14.96 11.82
CA GLN A 69 -18.34 13.80 12.18
C GLN A 69 -18.45 12.70 11.11
N GLY A 70 -17.31 12.24 10.62
CA GLY A 70 -17.22 11.19 9.58
C GLY A 70 -17.09 11.70 8.13
N GLU A 71 -17.49 12.93 7.80
CA GLU A 71 -17.29 13.46 6.45
C GLU A 71 -15.81 13.67 6.13
N GLU A 72 -15.05 14.19 7.10
CA GLU A 72 -13.62 14.44 6.91
C GLU A 72 -12.81 13.14 6.88
N GLN A 73 -13.24 12.12 7.64
CA GLN A 73 -12.65 10.79 7.60
C GLN A 73 -12.82 10.19 6.20
N LYS A 74 -14.05 10.18 5.69
CA LYS A 74 -14.35 9.68 4.34
C LYS A 74 -13.59 10.44 3.25
N LYS A 75 -13.39 11.76 3.40
CA LYS A 75 -12.57 12.55 2.47
C LYS A 75 -11.11 12.12 2.48
N LEU A 76 -10.54 11.81 3.64
CA LEU A 76 -9.16 11.32 3.77
C LEU A 76 -9.01 9.90 3.22
N ASP A 77 -9.99 9.02 3.43
CA ASP A 77 -9.99 7.66 2.87
C ASP A 77 -9.97 7.71 1.33
N VAL A 78 -10.86 8.50 0.72
CA VAL A 78 -10.89 8.71 -0.74
C VAL A 78 -9.57 9.33 -1.24
N LEU A 79 -9.06 10.37 -0.56
CA LEU A 79 -7.82 11.03 -0.94
C LEU A 79 -6.61 10.08 -0.88
N SER A 80 -6.50 9.32 0.21
CA SER A 80 -5.40 8.38 0.42
C SER A 80 -5.41 7.28 -0.65
N ASN A 81 -6.59 6.75 -0.97
CA ASN A 81 -6.76 5.78 -2.03
C ASN A 81 -6.33 6.32 -3.40
N GLU A 82 -6.79 7.51 -3.79
CA GLU A 82 -6.40 8.13 -5.06
C GLU A 82 -4.89 8.32 -5.18
N VAL A 83 -4.25 8.77 -4.10
CA VAL A 83 -2.81 8.99 -4.05
C VAL A 83 -2.06 7.68 -4.24
N PHE A 84 -2.45 6.62 -3.54
CA PHE A 84 -1.82 5.31 -3.69
C PHE A 84 -2.03 4.73 -5.09
N VAL A 85 -3.24 4.79 -5.64
CA VAL A 85 -3.50 4.33 -7.01
C VAL A 85 -2.60 5.08 -8.00
N LYS A 86 -2.57 6.42 -7.95
CA LYS A 86 -1.75 7.23 -8.86
C LYS A 86 -0.25 6.94 -8.71
N ALA A 87 0.26 6.84 -7.47
CA ALA A 87 1.66 6.56 -7.21
C ALA A 87 2.07 5.14 -7.65
N LEU A 88 1.22 4.14 -7.43
CA LEU A 88 1.49 2.76 -7.80
C LEU A 88 1.43 2.56 -9.32
N VAL A 89 0.50 3.21 -10.00
CA VAL A 89 0.44 3.22 -11.48
C VAL A 89 1.65 3.95 -12.06
N SER A 90 2.00 5.13 -11.54
CA SER A 90 3.13 5.92 -12.06
C SER A 90 4.49 5.24 -11.88
N SER A 91 4.60 4.27 -10.96
CA SER A 91 5.81 3.49 -10.79
C SER A 91 6.20 2.69 -12.05
N GLY A 92 5.22 2.35 -12.90
CA GLY A 92 5.40 1.47 -14.04
C GLY A 92 5.77 0.03 -13.67
N ARG A 93 5.60 -0.37 -12.39
CA ARG A 93 5.98 -1.69 -11.88
C ARG A 93 4.78 -2.55 -11.47
N THR A 94 3.57 -2.01 -11.51
CA THR A 94 2.36 -2.70 -11.05
C THR A 94 1.48 -3.17 -12.21
N CYS A 95 0.80 -4.30 -12.05
CA CYS A 95 -0.15 -4.85 -13.04
C CYS A 95 -1.59 -4.87 -12.54
N VAL A 96 -1.78 -5.16 -11.25
CA VAL A 96 -3.08 -5.15 -10.58
C VAL A 96 -2.93 -4.51 -9.22
N LEU A 97 -3.91 -3.69 -8.87
CA LEU A 97 -4.01 -3.05 -7.58
C LEU A 97 -5.32 -3.47 -6.92
N VAL A 98 -5.24 -3.78 -5.63
CA VAL A 98 -6.43 -4.11 -4.82
C VAL A 98 -6.41 -3.27 -3.56
N SER A 99 -7.21 -2.22 -3.57
CA SER A 99 -7.40 -1.31 -2.42
C SER A 99 -8.51 -1.82 -1.52
N GLU A 100 -8.45 -1.59 -0.21
CA GLU A 100 -9.58 -1.73 0.72
C GLU A 100 -10.79 -0.89 0.25
N GLU A 101 -10.53 0.32 -0.24
CA GLU A 101 -11.51 1.36 -0.61
C GLU A 101 -12.20 1.14 -1.97
N ASN A 102 -11.75 0.16 -2.76
CA ASN A 102 -12.36 -0.16 -4.06
C ASN A 102 -13.03 -1.54 -4.04
N GLU A 103 -14.27 -1.62 -4.53
CA GLU A 103 -14.97 -2.90 -4.66
C GLU A 103 -14.29 -3.83 -5.68
N ALA A 104 -13.94 -3.28 -6.84
CA ALA A 104 -13.27 -3.99 -7.92
C ALA A 104 -11.74 -3.79 -7.90
N ALA A 105 -11.02 -4.80 -8.35
CA ALA A 105 -9.59 -4.68 -8.61
C ALA A 105 -9.33 -3.71 -9.76
N ILE A 106 -8.24 -2.95 -9.65
CA ILE A 106 -7.82 -1.98 -10.68
C ILE A 106 -6.75 -2.66 -11.53
N PHE A 107 -7.04 -2.82 -12.82
CA PHE A 107 -6.11 -3.38 -13.79
C PHE A 107 -5.33 -2.24 -14.45
N VAL A 108 -3.99 -2.33 -14.41
CA VAL A 108 -3.13 -1.32 -15.03
C VAL A 108 -3.09 -1.54 -16.54
N ASP A 109 -3.26 -0.46 -17.30
CA ASP A 109 -3.22 -0.48 -18.75
C ASP A 109 -1.86 -0.98 -19.27
N ALA A 110 -1.90 -1.70 -20.39
CA ALA A 110 -0.72 -2.31 -21.01
C ALA A 110 0.54 -1.40 -21.11
N PRO A 111 0.47 -0.11 -21.50
CA PRO A 111 1.66 0.75 -21.59
C PRO A 111 2.33 1.06 -20.25
N LEU A 112 1.60 0.98 -19.13
CA LEU A 112 2.10 1.30 -17.79
C LEU A 112 2.27 0.04 -16.92
N ARG A 113 1.98 -1.13 -17.48
CA ARG A 113 1.90 -2.40 -16.75
C ARG A 113 3.28 -2.94 -16.41
N GLY A 114 3.50 -3.20 -15.14
CA GLY A 114 4.66 -3.92 -14.63
C GLY A 114 4.34 -5.36 -14.22
N LYS A 115 5.06 -5.89 -13.22
CA LYS A 115 5.03 -7.31 -12.81
C LYS A 115 4.41 -7.53 -11.43
N TYR A 116 4.17 -6.48 -10.66
CA TYR A 116 3.72 -6.60 -9.28
C TYR A 116 2.21 -6.44 -9.16
N CYS A 117 1.58 -7.33 -8.41
CA CYS A 117 0.28 -7.10 -7.83
C CYS A 117 0.46 -6.47 -6.45
N VAL A 118 -0.29 -5.40 -6.17
CA VAL A 118 -0.22 -4.67 -4.90
C VAL A 118 -1.59 -4.67 -4.25
N CYS A 119 -1.70 -5.30 -3.09
CA CYS A 119 -2.88 -5.16 -2.24
C CYS A 119 -2.57 -4.17 -1.13
N PHE A 120 -3.45 -3.22 -0.85
CA PHE A 120 -3.19 -2.19 0.14
C PHE A 120 -4.45 -1.69 0.85
N ASP A 121 -4.26 -1.24 2.08
CA ASP A 121 -5.18 -0.43 2.86
C ASP A 121 -4.53 0.95 2.99
N PRO A 122 -5.03 1.97 2.28
CA PRO A 122 -4.36 3.27 2.19
C PRO A 122 -4.38 4.02 3.53
N LEU A 123 -5.36 3.77 4.39
CA LEU A 123 -5.54 4.44 5.68
C LEU A 123 -6.26 3.54 6.71
N ASP A 124 -5.54 2.59 7.30
CA ASP A 124 -6.06 1.72 8.35
C ASP A 124 -6.30 2.53 9.64
N GLY A 125 -7.52 2.38 10.17
CA GLY A 125 -7.95 3.03 11.41
C GLY A 125 -8.37 4.49 11.23
N SER A 126 -8.81 4.91 10.04
CA SER A 126 -9.30 6.27 9.78
C SER A 126 -10.39 6.74 10.74
N SER A 127 -11.21 5.82 11.26
CA SER A 127 -12.20 6.09 12.30
C SER A 127 -11.61 6.64 13.61
N ASN A 128 -10.32 6.38 13.87
CA ASN A 128 -9.63 6.77 15.09
C ASN A 128 -8.84 8.09 14.95
N ILE A 129 -8.92 8.75 13.79
CA ILE A 129 -8.25 10.04 13.55
C ILE A 129 -8.66 11.08 14.60
N ASP A 130 -9.95 11.11 14.95
CA ASP A 130 -10.49 12.05 15.95
C ASP A 130 -10.01 11.78 17.38
N CYS A 131 -9.64 10.54 17.67
CA CYS A 131 -9.17 10.13 18.99
C CYS A 131 -7.66 10.31 19.18
N GLY A 132 -6.93 10.75 18.14
CA GLY A 132 -5.47 10.87 18.19
C GLY A 132 -4.74 9.54 18.36
N VAL A 133 -5.38 8.42 18.02
CA VAL A 133 -4.77 7.09 18.11
C VAL A 133 -3.90 6.84 16.87
N SER A 134 -2.94 5.93 16.98
CA SER A 134 -2.13 5.50 15.85
C SER A 134 -3.00 4.95 14.71
N ILE A 135 -2.74 5.46 13.51
CA ILE A 135 -3.28 4.99 12.23
C ILE A 135 -2.11 4.64 11.30
N GLY A 136 -2.37 3.96 10.19
CA GLY A 136 -1.29 3.55 9.29
C GLY A 136 -1.74 3.17 7.90
N THR A 137 -0.82 2.64 7.12
CA THR A 137 -1.06 2.09 5.79
C THR A 137 -0.55 0.66 5.78
N VAL A 138 -1.35 -0.28 5.29
CA VAL A 138 -0.98 -1.69 5.12
C VAL A 138 -0.83 -2.01 3.64
N TRP A 139 0.14 -2.84 3.29
CA TRP A 139 0.42 -3.17 1.90
C TRP A 139 1.09 -4.53 1.78
N LEU A 140 0.82 -5.21 0.66
CA LEU A 140 1.32 -6.53 0.30
C LEU A 140 1.72 -6.52 -1.17
N LEU A 141 2.94 -6.99 -1.45
CA LEU A 141 3.50 -7.11 -2.79
C LEU A 141 3.57 -8.57 -3.22
N LEU A 142 3.08 -8.85 -4.42
CA LEU A 142 3.10 -10.18 -5.02
C LEU A 142 3.66 -10.11 -6.44
N LEU A 143 4.52 -11.04 -6.81
CA LEU A 143 5.00 -11.17 -8.19
C LEU A 143 3.94 -11.88 -9.03
N CYS A 144 3.56 -11.27 -10.15
CA CYS A 144 2.61 -11.85 -11.10
C CYS A 144 3.37 -12.45 -12.28
N PHE A 145 3.35 -13.78 -12.38
CA PHE A 145 4.06 -14.53 -13.42
C PHE A 145 3.19 -14.80 -14.67
N SER A 146 1.88 -14.57 -14.61
CA SER A 146 0.94 -14.73 -15.73
C SER A 146 -0.36 -13.94 -15.54
N GLU A 147 -1.10 -13.67 -16.63
CA GLU A 147 -2.45 -13.07 -16.55
C GLU A 147 -3.43 -13.94 -15.74
N GLN A 148 -3.30 -15.28 -15.81
CA GLN A 148 -4.11 -16.21 -15.02
C GLN A 148 -3.84 -16.11 -13.51
N SER A 149 -2.59 -15.87 -13.11
CA SER A 149 -2.23 -15.61 -11.71
C SER A 149 -2.89 -14.32 -11.20
N CYS A 150 -3.10 -13.33 -12.07
CA CYS A 150 -3.78 -12.08 -11.75
C CYS A 150 -5.29 -12.28 -11.47
N CYS A 151 -5.97 -13.08 -12.30
CA CYS A 151 -7.38 -13.41 -12.14
C CYS A 151 -7.66 -14.24 -10.86
N LEU A 152 -6.77 -15.16 -10.50
CA LEU A 152 -6.91 -15.96 -9.28
C LEU A 152 -6.73 -15.13 -8.01
N LEU A 153 -5.76 -14.20 -8.03
CA LEU A 153 -5.54 -13.26 -6.92
C LEU A 153 -6.75 -12.34 -6.70
N THR A 154 -7.26 -11.74 -7.77
CA THR A 154 -8.45 -10.87 -7.70
C THR A 154 -9.69 -11.62 -7.22
N ALA A 155 -9.93 -12.84 -7.72
CA ALA A 155 -11.06 -13.68 -7.27
C ALA A 155 -10.95 -14.10 -5.80
N SER A 156 -9.72 -14.32 -5.30
CA SER A 156 -9.49 -14.64 -3.89
C SER A 156 -9.68 -13.41 -3.00
N VAL A 157 -9.17 -12.23 -3.39
CA VAL A 157 -9.40 -11.00 -2.61
C VAL A 157 -10.89 -10.63 -2.56
N HIS A 158 -11.61 -10.74 -3.68
CA HIS A 158 -13.03 -10.40 -3.76
C HIS A 158 -13.90 -11.33 -2.89
N ARG A 159 -13.59 -12.65 -2.86
CA ARG A 159 -14.24 -13.60 -1.93
C ARG A 159 -13.96 -13.30 -0.46
N SER A 160 -12.77 -12.78 -0.18
CA SER A 160 -12.30 -12.49 1.16
C SER A 160 -12.93 -11.19 1.69
N LYS A 161 -13.12 -10.17 0.83
CA LYS A 161 -13.90 -8.94 1.13
C LYS A 161 -15.38 -9.22 1.40
N ALA A 162 -16.01 -10.11 0.63
CA ALA A 162 -17.42 -10.47 0.79
C ALA A 162 -17.77 -11.14 2.14
N LYS A 163 -16.77 -11.55 2.94
CA LYS A 163 -16.95 -12.27 4.22
C LYS A 163 -16.92 -11.38 5.48
N ALA A 164 -16.97 -10.06 5.34
CA ALA A 164 -17.16 -9.10 6.43
C ALA A 164 -16.20 -9.25 7.65
N ARG A 165 -14.92 -9.59 7.40
CA ARG A 165 -13.85 -9.55 8.42
C ARG A 165 -12.61 -8.84 7.89
N PRO A 166 -12.56 -7.49 7.96
CA PRO A 166 -11.57 -6.69 7.23
C PRO A 166 -10.11 -6.95 7.65
N ARG A 167 -9.83 -7.24 8.93
CA ARG A 167 -8.45 -7.35 9.46
C ARG A 167 -7.70 -8.66 9.16
N ILE A 168 -8.37 -9.72 8.68
CA ILE A 168 -7.75 -11.06 8.47
C ILE A 168 -7.66 -11.41 6.97
N THR A 169 -8.08 -10.50 6.11
CA THR A 169 -8.32 -10.78 4.68
C THR A 169 -7.03 -11.11 3.91
N TYR A 170 -5.90 -10.51 4.28
CA TYR A 170 -4.62 -10.71 3.60
C TYR A 170 -3.93 -12.04 3.93
N CYS A 171 -4.10 -12.56 5.15
CA CYS A 171 -3.39 -13.76 5.60
C CYS A 171 -3.95 -15.05 4.94
N HIS A 172 -5.23 -15.07 4.59
CA HIS A 172 -5.86 -16.21 3.90
C HIS A 172 -5.58 -16.26 2.39
N LEU A 173 -5.07 -15.19 1.78
CA LEU A 173 -4.61 -15.18 0.38
C LEU A 173 -3.32 -15.99 0.17
N ILE A 174 -2.57 -16.26 1.25
CA ILE A 174 -1.27 -16.95 1.22
C ILE A 174 -1.43 -18.49 1.26
N GLY A 175 -2.66 -19.00 1.14
CA GLY A 175 -2.95 -20.43 0.94
C GLY A 175 -2.65 -20.94 -0.48
N VAL A 176 -1.60 -20.43 -1.14
CA VAL A 176 -1.12 -20.95 -2.42
C VAL A 176 -0.33 -22.23 -2.12
N SER A 177 -1.02 -23.37 -2.13
CA SER A 177 -0.38 -24.68 -2.08
C SER A 177 0.55 -24.83 -3.31
N PRO A 178 1.79 -25.32 -3.15
CA PRO A 178 2.77 -25.36 -4.23
C PRO A 178 2.59 -26.64 -5.05
N PHE A 179 1.67 -26.66 -6.02
CA PHE A 179 1.63 -27.78 -6.97
C PHE A 179 0.89 -27.43 -8.25
N CYS A 180 1.55 -26.71 -9.15
CA CYS A 180 1.23 -26.78 -10.57
C CYS A 180 2.28 -27.70 -11.21
N ARG A 181 2.11 -29.02 -11.05
CA ARG A 181 2.79 -29.98 -11.93
C ARG A 181 2.19 -29.81 -13.31
N SER A 182 3.04 -29.60 -14.29
CA SER A 182 2.75 -29.82 -15.70
C SER A 182 2.32 -31.28 -15.90
N SER A 183 1.03 -31.54 -16.01
CA SER A 183 0.54 -32.74 -16.69
C SER A 183 0.37 -32.40 -18.17
N GLY A 184 1.49 -32.49 -18.89
CA GLY A 184 1.48 -32.61 -20.33
C GLY A 184 0.85 -33.95 -20.70
N SER A 185 -0.16 -33.86 -21.55
CA SER A 185 -0.77 -34.97 -22.27
C SER A 185 0.25 -35.67 -23.18
N THR A 186 0.44 -36.97 -22.96
CA THR A 186 0.60 -38.01 -23.99
C THR A 186 0.19 -39.33 -23.36
#